data_AF-A0A3A8IL01-F1
#
_entry.id   AF-A0A3A8IL01-F1
#
_cell.length_a   1.000
_cell.length_b   1.000
_cell.length_c   1.000
_cell.angle_alpha   90.00
_cell.angle_beta   90.00
_cell.angle_gamma   90.00
#
_symmetry.space_group_name_H-M   'P 1'
#
loop_
_entity.id
_entity.type
_entity.pdbx_description
1 polymer ?
#
loop_
_entity_poly.entity_id
_entity_poly.type
_entity_poly.pdbx_seq_one_letter_code
_entity_poly.pdbx_strand_id
1 'polypeptide(L)' 'IAAGPEIQSRGFVYVRESEDLLREAEEKVREIVEAGLQEKRIEWSEIKQNMRDQISKLLFESTKRRPMIIPVISEI' A
#
# COMPACT_ATOMS: atom_id res chain seq x y z
N ILE A 1 -7.95 0.06 12.89
CA ILE A 1 -8.37 0.02 11.46
C ILE A 1 -9.76 -0.60 11.43
N ALA A 2 -10.77 0.14 10.97
CA ALA A 2 -12.15 -0.37 10.94
C ALA A 2 -12.43 -1.27 9.74
N ALA A 3 -11.73 -1.05 8.62
CA ALA A 3 -11.76 -1.89 7.42
C ALA A 3 -10.46 -1.72 6.61
N GLY A 4 -10.07 -2.75 5.84
CA GLY A 4 -8.87 -2.74 4.98
C GLY A 4 -7.55 -3.04 5.71
N PRO A 5 -6.39 -2.73 5.08
CA PRO A 5 -6.21 -2.18 3.73
C PRO A 5 -6.66 -3.14 2.62
N GLU A 6 -7.05 -2.58 1.47
CA GLU A 6 -7.44 -3.33 0.27
C GLU A 6 -6.70 -2.73 -0.94
N ILE A 7 -6.10 -3.57 -1.78
CA ILE A 7 -5.41 -3.12 -2.99
C ILE A 7 -6.15 -3.58 -4.24
N GLN A 8 -6.56 -2.60 -5.06
CA GLN A 8 -7.13 -2.86 -6.37
C GLN A 8 -6.12 -2.52 -7.48
N SER A 9 -5.84 -3.49 -8.34
CA SER A 9 -4.93 -3.34 -9.49
C SER A 9 -5.73 -3.20 -10.78
N ARG A 10 -5.39 -2.20 -11.61
CA ARG A 10 -5.97 -2.00 -12.96
C ARG A 10 -4.85 -1.90 -13.99
N GLY A 11 -4.84 -2.81 -14.96
CA GLY A 11 -3.89 -2.79 -16.09
C GLY A 11 -2.41 -3.06 -15.73
N PHE A 12 -2.12 -3.46 -14.49
CA PHE A 12 -0.75 -3.66 -14.01
C PHE A 12 -0.36 -5.14 -13.86
N VAL A 13 -1.16 -5.92 -13.14
CA VAL A 13 -0.96 -7.36 -12.91
C VAL A 13 -2.25 -8.15 -13.15
N TYR A 14 -2.13 -9.37 -13.67
CA TYR A 14 -3.26 -10.30 -13.75
C TYR A 14 -3.42 -10.98 -12.38
N VAL A 15 -4.53 -10.68 -11.71
CA VAL A 15 -4.72 -10.93 -10.26
C VAL A 15 -4.35 -12.36 -9.82
N ARG A 16 -4.63 -13.38 -10.64
CA ARG A 16 -4.34 -14.79 -10.30
C ARG A 16 -2.86 -15.14 -10.15
N GLU A 17 -1.97 -14.51 -10.92
CA GLU A 17 -0.52 -14.79 -10.85
C GLU A 17 0.20 -13.87 -9.85
N SER A 18 -0.51 -12.86 -9.34
CA SER A 18 0.05 -11.83 -8.47
C SER A 18 -0.69 -11.70 -7.14
N GLU A 19 -1.50 -12.70 -6.77
CA GLU A 19 -2.21 -12.71 -5.49
C GLU A 19 -1.24 -12.58 -4.32
N ASP A 20 -0.14 -13.33 -4.32
CA ASP A 20 0.84 -13.28 -3.24
C ASP A 20 1.55 -11.93 -3.17
N LEU A 21 1.88 -11.33 -4.32
CA LEU A 21 2.47 -9.98 -4.37
C LEU A 21 1.50 -8.91 -3.86
N LEU A 22 0.21 -9.04 -4.18
CA LEU A 22 -0.81 -8.10 -3.71
C LEU A 22 -1.06 -8.28 -2.21
N ARG A 23 -1.09 -9.50 -1.69
CA ARG A 23 -1.17 -9.76 -0.24
C ARG A 23 0.03 -9.20 0.50
N GLU A 24 1.24 -9.38 -0.02
CA GLU A 24 2.46 -8.78 0.55
C GLU A 24 2.37 -7.25 0.58
N ALA A 25 1.85 -6.64 -0.49
CA ALA A 25 1.63 -5.21 -0.55
C ALA A 25 0.56 -4.75 0.47
N GLU A 26 -0.51 -5.51 0.68
CA GLU A 26 -1.54 -5.22 1.68
C GLU A 26 -0.99 -5.27 3.10
N GLU A 27 -0.23 -6.32 3.44
CA GLU A 27 0.43 -6.44 4.74
C GLU A 27 1.41 -5.29 4.98
N LYS A 28 2.19 -4.94 3.95
CA LYS A 28 3.13 -3.82 4.08
C LYS A 28 2.44 -2.48 4.28
N VAL A 29 1.29 -2.25 3.64
CA VAL A 29 0.46 -1.07 3.91
C VAL A 29 -0.06 -1.09 5.34
N ARG A 30 -0.53 -2.24 5.84
CA ARG A 30 -1.00 -2.39 7.22
C ARG A 30 0.09 -1.99 8.21
N GLU A 31 1.31 -2.51 8.05
CA GLU A 31 2.47 -2.16 8.88
C GLU A 31 2.76 -0.65 8.88
N ILE A 32 2.76 -0.02 7.70
CA ILE A 32 3.02 1.43 7.58
C ILE A 32 1.95 2.24 8.31
N VAL A 33 0.68 1.88 8.15
CA VAL A 33 -0.43 2.56 8.82
C VAL A 33 -0.35 2.36 10.33
N GLU A 34 -0.13 1.13 10.79
CA GLU A 34 -0.01 0.84 12.22
C GLU A 34 1.16 1.60 12.86
N ALA A 35 2.32 1.64 12.20
CA ALA A 35 3.47 2.41 12.67
C ALA A 35 3.14 3.92 12.78
N GLY A 36 2.53 4.51 11.75
CA GLY A 36 2.14 5.92 11.76
C GLY A 36 1.06 6.25 12.80
N LEU A 37 0.19 5.29 13.15
CA LEU A 37 -0.82 5.45 14.20
C LEU A 37 -0.22 5.37 15.62
N GLN A 38 0.96 4.78 15.81
CA GLN A 38 1.67 4.76 17.10
C GLN A 38 2.40 6.09 17.39
N GLU A 39 2.52 6.97 16.39
CA GLU A 39 3.17 8.25 16.57
C GLU A 39 2.32 9.21 17.41
N LYS A 40 2.99 10.12 18.13
CA LYS A 40 2.32 11.12 18.99
C LYS A 40 1.39 12.05 18.20
N ARG A 41 1.64 12.20 16.90
CA ARG A 41 0.87 13.03 15.98
C ARG A 41 0.71 12.25 14.68
N ILE A 42 -0.53 12.02 14.28
CA ILE A 42 -0.84 11.32 13.04
C ILE A 42 -0.80 12.34 11.89
N GLU A 43 0.15 12.18 10.97
CA GLU A 43 0.25 12.96 9.74
C GLU A 43 -0.13 12.09 8.54
N TRP A 44 -1.39 12.22 8.09
CA TRP A 44 -1.92 11.40 6.99
C TRP A 44 -1.16 11.57 5.67
N SER A 45 -0.59 12.74 5.42
CA SER A 45 0.24 13.03 4.24
C SER A 45 1.51 12.18 4.23
N GLU A 46 2.16 12.04 5.38
CA GLU A 46 3.38 11.25 5.55
C GLU A 46 3.09 9.75 5.40
N ILE A 47 2.02 9.26 6.04
CA ILE A 47 1.57 7.87 5.89
C ILE A 47 1.31 7.55 4.41
N LYS A 48 0.55 8.40 3.71
CA LYS A 48 0.27 8.23 2.27
C LYS A 48 1.53 8.26 1.40
N GLN A 49 2.49 9.11 1.73
CA GLN A 49 3.76 9.19 1.01
C GLN A 49 4.59 7.92 1.22
N ASN A 50 4.72 7.47 2.46
CA ASN A 50 5.45 6.25 2.82
C ASN A 50 4.82 5.01 2.17
N MET A 51 3.48 4.91 2.18
CA MET A 51 2.75 3.88 1.43
C MET A 51 3.13 3.87 -0.05
N ARG A 52 3.12 5.03 -0.71
CA ARG A 52 3.48 5.13 -2.13
C ARG A 52 4.91 4.66 -2.38
N ASP A 53 5.87 5.11 -1.58
CA ASP A 53 7.29 4.82 -1.80
C ASP A 53 7.62 3.34 -1.56
N GLN A 54 7.12 2.77 -0.47
CA GLN A 54 7.36 1.36 -0.13
C GLN A 54 6.70 0.40 -1.11
N ILE A 55 5.46 0.69 -1.52
CA ILE A 55 4.75 -0.15 -2.48
C ILE A 55 5.34 0.00 -3.88
N SER A 56 5.74 1.22 -4.28
CA SER A 56 6.44 1.45 -5.54
C SER A 56 7.74 0.62 -5.61
N LYS A 57 8.51 0.61 -4.52
CA LYS A 57 9.73 -0.19 -4.42
C LYS A 57 9.44 -1.69 -4.52
N LEU A 58 8.49 -2.20 -3.74
CA LEU A 58 8.08 -3.62 -3.75
C LEU A 58 7.67 -4.08 -5.15
N LEU A 59 6.76 -3.32 -5.78
CA LEU A 59 6.25 -3.66 -7.10
C LEU A 59 7.36 -3.61 -8.17
N PHE A 60 8.27 -2.64 -8.08
CA PHE A 60 9.41 -2.56 -8.99
C PHE A 60 10.39 -3.72 -8.80
N GLU A 61 10.69 -4.09 -7.56
CA GLU A 61 11.62 -5.20 -7.27
C GLU A 61 11.10 -6.52 -7.83
N SER A 62 9.80 -6.81 -7.62
CA SER A 62 9.15 -8.05 -8.03
C SER A 62 8.78 -8.11 -9.52
N THR A 63 8.40 -6.98 -10.14
CA THR A 63 7.84 -6.98 -11.51
C THR A 63 8.68 -6.22 -12.54
N LYS A 64 9.69 -5.45 -12.10
CA LYS A 64 10.47 -4.51 -12.92
C LYS A 64 9.63 -3.44 -13.64
N ARG A 65 8.43 -3.14 -13.12
CA ARG A 65 7.51 -2.13 -13.64
C ARG A 65 7.21 -1.07 -12.57
N ARG A 66 6.79 0.12 -12.99
CA ARG A 66 6.46 1.26 -12.12
C ARG A 66 5.01 1.71 -12.33
N PRO A 67 4.02 1.03 -11.71
CA PRO A 67 2.63 1.45 -11.82
C PRO A 67 2.38 2.75 -11.05
N MET A 68 1.28 3.43 -11.41
CA MET A 68 0.78 4.56 -10.64
C MET A 68 0.10 4.05 -9.36
N ILE A 69 0.45 4.62 -8.22
CA ILE A 69 -0.11 4.27 -6.90
C ILE A 69 -0.84 5.49 -6.32
N ILE A 70 -2.12 5.30 -6.01
CA ILE A 70 -3.02 6.34 -5.49
C ILE A 70 -3.56 5.86 -4.13
N PRO A 71 -2.93 6.27 -3.01
CA PRO A 71 -3.42 5.91 -1.68
C PRO A 71 -4.64 6.75 -1.29
N VAL A 72 -5.67 6.10 -0.75
CA VAL A 72 -6.89 6.73 -0.24
C VAL A 72 -7.09 6.29 1.21
N ILE A 73 -7.32 7.25 2.10
CA ILE A 73 -7.65 7.00 3.51
C ILE A 73 -8.98 7.70 3.75
N SER A 74 -9.95 6.97 4.29
CA SER A 74 -11.25 7.50 4.69
C SER A 74 -11.36 7.44 6.21
N GLU A 75 -11.84 8.52 6.82
CA GLU A 75 -12.28 8.53 8.21
C GLU A 75 -13.74 8.04 8.23
N ILE A 76 -14.09 7.24 9.23
CA ILE A 76 -15.46 6.79 9.50
C ILE A 76 -15.82 7.03 10.96
#